data_AF-A0A7K4AZE6-F1
#
_entry.id   AF-A0A7K4AZE6-F1
#
_cell.length_a   1.000
_cell.length_b   1.000
_cell.length_c   1.000
_cell.angle_alpha   90.00
_cell.angle_beta   90.00
_cell.angle_gamma   90.00
#
_symmetry.space_group_name_H-M   'P 1'
#
loop_
_entity.id
_entity.type
_entity.pdbx_description
1 polymer ?
#
loop_
_entity_poly.entity_id
_entity_poly.type
_entity_poly.pdbx_seq_one_letter_code
_entity_poly.pdbx_strand_id
1 'polypeptide(L)'
;MLNTERWIAFVLAVLLLIISPGLPAMVPGLLLVIAAIPLWFKTDEKWLSVALGTIGVLNLIGILPVFVLYAALIIITTKELVFALTGGKTIEYALTFFCGLLLMAFVMQYLGVQSWLSAVVGATVCVLLHSILGSQKNAVAIELVVVALVMLLIEDLEYEAAPPLVWTAVVIAFGFSYFAYRLKTADIPGLFSAALVGILLIVFAGISWF
;
A
#
# COMPACT_ATOMS: atom_id res chain seq x y z
N MET A 1 -1.01 -13.77 -16.82
CA MET A 1 -0.06 -14.91 -16.71
C MET A 1 0.70 -14.72 -15.41
N LEU A 2 0.56 -15.62 -14.43
CA LEU A 2 1.30 -15.53 -13.17
C LEU A 2 2.79 -15.76 -13.45
N ASN A 3 3.63 -14.75 -13.23
CA ASN A 3 5.09 -14.96 -13.15
C ASN A 3 5.36 -15.66 -11.80
N THR A 4 5.49 -16.99 -11.85
CA THR A 4 5.70 -17.87 -10.68
C THR A 4 6.83 -17.39 -9.76
N GLU A 5 7.87 -16.80 -10.33
CA GLU A 5 9.03 -16.31 -9.56
C GLU A 5 8.73 -15.06 -8.75
N ARG A 6 7.88 -14.17 -9.28
CA ARG A 6 7.42 -12.95 -8.59
C ARG A 6 6.52 -13.29 -7.41
N TRP A 7 5.70 -14.33 -7.57
CA TRP A 7 4.87 -14.86 -6.49
C TRP A 7 5.67 -15.47 -5.35
N ILE A 8 6.74 -16.20 -5.65
CA ILE A 8 7.62 -16.77 -4.62
C ILE A 8 8.24 -15.66 -3.77
N ALA A 9 8.72 -14.59 -4.40
CA ALA A 9 9.28 -13.43 -3.73
C ALA A 9 8.30 -12.75 -2.77
N PHE A 10 7.07 -12.51 -3.23
CA PHE A 10 6.02 -11.88 -2.45
C PHE A 10 5.52 -12.77 -1.32
N VAL A 11 5.32 -14.07 -1.57
CA VAL A 11 4.91 -15.03 -0.54
C VAL A 11 6.00 -15.19 0.51
N LEU A 12 7.26 -15.20 0.11
CA LEU A 12 8.39 -15.28 1.05
C LEU A 12 8.49 -14.01 1.90
N ALA A 13 8.30 -12.82 1.32
CA ALA A 13 8.22 -11.57 2.07
C ALA A 13 7.06 -11.59 3.09
N VAL A 14 5.85 -12.00 2.68
CA VAL A 14 4.68 -12.09 3.56
C VAL A 14 4.87 -13.16 4.66
N LEU A 15 5.45 -14.32 4.33
CA LEU A 15 5.75 -15.36 5.33
C LEU A 15 6.76 -14.89 6.37
N LEU A 16 7.81 -14.17 5.95
CA LEU A 16 8.79 -13.60 6.87
C LEU A 16 8.18 -12.53 7.78
N LEU A 17 7.20 -11.76 7.29
CA LEU A 17 6.46 -10.79 8.10
C LEU A 17 5.60 -11.43 9.20
N ILE A 18 4.92 -12.55 8.89
CA ILE A 18 4.05 -13.28 9.85
C ILE A 18 4.85 -13.89 11.01
N ILE A 19 6.17 -14.05 10.87
CA ILE A 19 7.03 -14.63 11.91
C ILE A 19 7.57 -13.54 12.87
N SER A 20 7.50 -12.27 12.49
CA SER A 20 8.35 -11.22 13.07
C SER A 20 7.77 -10.29 14.18
N PRO A 21 6.53 -10.39 14.69
CA PRO A 21 6.03 -9.42 15.69
C PRO A 21 6.73 -9.56 17.05
N GLY A 22 7.34 -10.72 17.33
CA GLY A 22 8.13 -10.94 18.54
C GLY A 22 9.59 -10.49 18.42
N LEU A 23 10.00 -9.96 17.28
CA LEU A 23 11.39 -9.62 16.99
C LEU A 23 11.62 -8.10 17.03
N PRO A 24 12.84 -7.65 17.36
CA PRO A 24 13.19 -6.23 17.36
C PRO A 24 12.83 -5.53 16.05
N ALA A 25 12.52 -4.23 16.12
CA ALA A 25 12.04 -3.42 14.98
C ALA A 25 12.94 -3.44 13.73
N MET A 26 14.21 -3.82 13.87
CA MET A 26 15.19 -3.93 12.79
C MET A 26 15.18 -5.29 12.06
N VAL A 27 14.66 -6.34 12.70
CA VAL A 27 14.67 -7.70 12.13
C VAL A 27 13.79 -7.85 10.88
N PRO A 28 12.57 -7.26 10.80
CA PRO A 28 11.78 -7.32 9.57
C PRO A 28 12.52 -6.75 8.36
N GLY A 29 13.17 -5.59 8.52
CA GLY A 29 13.99 -4.97 7.47
C GLY A 29 15.16 -5.86 7.05
N LEU A 30 15.86 -6.48 8.02
CA LEU A 30 16.96 -7.42 7.74
C LEU A 30 16.48 -8.62 6.93
N LEU A 31 15.39 -9.25 7.35
CA LEU A 31 14.79 -10.40 6.65
C LEU A 31 14.37 -10.03 5.23
N LEU A 32 13.85 -8.82 5.03
CA LEU A 32 13.42 -8.33 3.74
C LEU A 32 14.63 -8.06 2.81
N VAL A 33 15.73 -7.51 3.34
CA VAL A 33 17.00 -7.39 2.60
C VAL A 33 17.56 -8.76 2.22
N ILE A 34 17.55 -9.73 3.15
CA ILE A 34 17.96 -11.10 2.84
C ILE A 34 17.08 -11.71 1.76
N ALA A 35 15.75 -11.50 1.80
CA ALA A 35 14.82 -11.98 0.79
C ALA A 35 15.03 -11.31 -0.58
N ALA A 36 15.54 -10.08 -0.62
CA ALA A 36 15.84 -9.37 -1.87
C ALA A 36 17.05 -9.95 -2.62
N ILE A 37 18.04 -10.54 -1.92
CA ILE A 37 19.26 -11.11 -2.50
C ILE A 37 18.98 -12.28 -3.47
N PRO A 38 18.27 -13.37 -3.09
CA PRO A 38 18.00 -14.48 -4.01
C PRO A 38 17.14 -14.06 -5.20
N LEU A 39 16.29 -13.05 -5.00
CA LEU A 39 15.49 -12.40 -6.03
C LEU A 39 16.35 -11.76 -7.11
N TRP A 40 17.41 -11.03 -6.72
CA TRP A 40 18.33 -10.38 -7.65
C TRP A 40 18.98 -11.36 -8.63
N PHE A 41 19.34 -12.56 -8.15
CA PHE A 41 20.01 -13.57 -8.97
C PHE A 41 19.05 -14.42 -9.80
N LYS A 42 17.81 -14.60 -9.34
CA LYS A 42 16.89 -15.57 -9.92
C LYS A 42 15.86 -14.95 -10.88
N THR A 43 15.57 -13.64 -10.77
CA THR A 43 14.50 -13.00 -11.54
C THR A 43 15.00 -11.98 -12.57
N ASP A 44 14.30 -11.89 -13.70
CA ASP A 44 14.49 -10.84 -14.70
C ASP A 44 14.00 -9.45 -14.23
N GLU A 45 13.24 -9.38 -13.14
CA GLU A 45 12.69 -8.17 -12.54
C GLU A 45 13.61 -7.58 -11.46
N LYS A 46 14.83 -7.21 -11.86
CA LYS A 46 15.84 -6.62 -10.95
C LYS A 46 15.31 -5.44 -10.13
N TRP A 47 14.41 -4.64 -10.70
CA TRP A 47 13.82 -3.47 -10.05
C TRP A 47 12.99 -3.79 -8.80
N LEU A 48 12.32 -4.95 -8.76
CA LEU A 48 11.55 -5.37 -7.60
C LEU A 48 12.47 -5.75 -6.43
N SER A 49 13.59 -6.40 -6.73
CA SER A 49 14.65 -6.66 -5.74
C SER A 49 15.24 -5.36 -5.21
N VAL A 50 15.50 -4.36 -6.07
CA VAL A 50 15.94 -3.02 -5.62
C VAL A 50 14.91 -2.36 -4.72
N ALA A 51 13.63 -2.38 -5.10
CA ALA A 51 12.56 -1.78 -4.31
C ALA A 51 12.47 -2.41 -2.92
N LEU A 52 12.43 -3.75 -2.84
CA LEU A 52 12.45 -4.50 -1.59
C LEU A 52 13.71 -4.17 -0.77
N GLY A 53 14.89 -4.24 -1.38
CA GLY A 53 16.14 -3.90 -0.70
C GLY A 53 16.13 -2.47 -0.14
N THR A 54 15.60 -1.51 -0.89
CA THR A 54 15.54 -0.10 -0.49
C THR A 54 14.62 0.09 0.71
N ILE A 55 13.39 -0.42 0.67
CA ILE A 55 12.47 -0.31 1.82
C ILE A 55 12.97 -1.09 3.05
N GLY A 56 13.65 -2.22 2.84
CA GLY A 56 14.26 -3.02 3.91
C GLY A 56 15.42 -2.27 4.59
N VAL A 57 16.28 -1.61 3.80
CA VAL A 57 17.36 -0.76 4.30
C VAL A 57 16.81 0.46 5.04
N LEU A 58 15.75 1.10 4.54
CA LEU A 58 15.11 2.22 5.24
C LEU A 58 14.55 1.81 6.61
N ASN A 59 14.01 0.60 6.73
CA ASN A 59 13.58 0.06 8.03
C ASN A 59 14.78 -0.29 8.94
N LEU A 60 15.87 -0.84 8.39
CA LEU A 60 17.09 -1.13 9.15
C LEU A 60 17.72 0.13 9.77
N ILE A 61 17.70 1.24 9.05
CA ILE A 61 18.23 2.53 9.54
C ILE A 61 17.26 3.18 10.54
N GLY A 62 16.04 2.65 10.69
CA GLY A 62 15.02 3.16 11.60
C GLY A 62 14.21 4.32 11.04
N ILE A 63 14.37 4.65 9.75
CA ILE A 63 13.60 5.70 9.08
C ILE A 63 12.18 5.20 8.80
N LEU A 64 12.03 3.97 8.31
CA LEU A 64 10.74 3.40 7.95
C LEU A 64 10.13 2.64 9.13
N PRO A 65 8.98 3.05 9.69
CA PRO A 65 8.31 2.32 10.74
C PRO A 65 7.95 0.89 10.29
N VAL A 66 7.97 -0.03 11.25
CA VAL A 66 7.60 -1.43 11.00
C VAL A 66 6.19 -1.52 10.42
N PHE A 67 5.24 -0.75 10.95
CA PHE A 67 3.88 -0.69 10.41
C PHE A 67 3.85 -0.37 8.90
N VAL A 68 4.57 0.66 8.46
CA VAL A 68 4.59 1.09 7.05
C VAL A 68 5.16 0.00 6.15
N LEU A 69 6.23 -0.69 6.60
CA LEU A 69 6.84 -1.79 5.85
C LEU A 69 5.85 -2.95 5.65
N TYR A 70 5.16 -3.37 6.71
CA TYR A 70 4.16 -4.44 6.66
C TYR A 70 2.99 -4.05 5.77
N ALA A 71 2.49 -2.83 5.97
CA ALA A 71 1.36 -2.30 5.26
C ALA A 71 1.60 -2.21 3.75
N ALA A 72 2.72 -1.62 3.33
CA ALA A 72 3.04 -1.47 1.92
C ALA A 72 3.16 -2.84 1.24
N LEU A 73 3.81 -3.83 1.87
CA LEU A 73 3.90 -5.18 1.34
C LEU A 73 2.53 -5.86 1.22
N ILE A 74 1.69 -5.73 2.23
CA ILE A 74 0.35 -6.35 2.21
C ILE A 74 -0.55 -5.69 1.18
N ILE A 75 -0.52 -4.37 1.05
CA ILE A 75 -1.29 -3.64 0.03
C ILE A 75 -0.88 -4.09 -1.38
N ILE A 76 0.42 -4.17 -1.67
CA ILE A 76 0.91 -4.57 -3.00
C ILE A 76 0.62 -6.04 -3.27
N THR A 77 0.83 -6.94 -2.30
CA THR A 77 0.55 -8.37 -2.47
C THR A 77 -0.94 -8.63 -2.70
N THR A 78 -1.80 -7.91 -1.98
CA THR A 78 -3.26 -8.00 -2.15
C THR A 78 -3.68 -7.57 -3.55
N LYS A 79 -3.17 -6.43 -4.02
CA LYS A 79 -3.41 -5.94 -5.39
C LYS A 79 -2.99 -7.00 -6.41
N GLU A 80 -1.76 -7.50 -6.33
CA GLU A 80 -1.27 -8.54 -7.24
C GLU A 80 -2.15 -9.79 -7.23
N LEU A 81 -2.64 -10.20 -6.05
CA LEU A 81 -3.52 -11.36 -5.90
C LEU A 81 -4.89 -11.14 -6.54
N VAL A 82 -5.51 -9.99 -6.31
CA VAL A 82 -6.83 -9.66 -6.87
C VAL A 82 -6.77 -9.60 -8.40
N PHE A 83 -5.76 -8.92 -8.95
CA PHE A 83 -5.61 -8.79 -10.40
C PHE A 83 -5.17 -10.10 -11.08
N ALA A 84 -4.37 -10.93 -10.39
CA ALA A 84 -4.00 -12.25 -10.91
C ALA A 84 -5.19 -13.21 -11.03
N LEU A 85 -6.14 -13.14 -10.08
CA LEU A 85 -7.31 -14.03 -10.04
C LEU A 85 -8.46 -13.59 -10.95
N THR A 86 -8.60 -12.29 -11.21
CA THR A 86 -9.86 -11.73 -11.72
C THR A 86 -9.79 -11.26 -13.19
N GLY A 87 -8.59 -10.98 -13.72
CA GLY A 87 -8.37 -10.83 -15.16
C GLY A 87 -8.53 -9.43 -15.76
N GLY A 88 -8.50 -8.35 -14.98
CA GLY A 88 -8.34 -6.96 -15.43
C GLY A 88 -9.62 -6.10 -15.54
N LYS A 89 -10.72 -6.44 -14.88
CA LYS A 89 -11.99 -5.68 -14.88
C LYS A 89 -11.95 -4.44 -13.97
N THR A 90 -12.80 -3.45 -14.26
CA THR A 90 -12.92 -2.22 -13.46
C THR A 90 -13.32 -2.46 -12.00
N ILE A 91 -14.04 -3.55 -11.71
CA ILE A 91 -14.42 -3.95 -10.36
C ILE A 91 -13.21 -4.33 -9.48
N GLU A 92 -12.07 -4.66 -10.09
CA GLU A 92 -10.86 -5.13 -9.40
C GLU A 92 -10.16 -4.01 -8.65
N TYR A 93 -10.24 -2.77 -9.15
CA TYR A 93 -9.71 -1.60 -8.44
C TYR A 93 -10.45 -1.40 -7.11
N ALA A 94 -11.78 -1.54 -7.11
CA ALA A 94 -12.58 -1.46 -5.89
C ALA A 94 -12.32 -2.65 -4.96
N LEU A 95 -12.27 -3.87 -5.49
CA LEU A 95 -11.96 -5.07 -4.70
C LEU A 95 -10.58 -4.99 -4.05
N THR A 96 -9.58 -4.50 -4.78
CA THR A 96 -8.22 -4.30 -4.26
C THR A 96 -8.22 -3.32 -3.10
N PHE A 97 -8.94 -2.19 -3.24
CA PHE A 97 -9.05 -1.21 -2.18
C PHE A 97 -9.69 -1.80 -0.91
N PHE A 98 -10.85 -2.44 -1.03
CA PHE A 98 -11.55 -3.02 0.13
C PHE A 98 -10.79 -4.20 0.75
N CYS A 99 -10.23 -5.09 -0.06
CA CYS A 99 -9.43 -6.21 0.44
C CYS A 99 -8.14 -5.72 1.11
N GLY A 100 -7.49 -4.72 0.52
CA GLY A 100 -6.33 -4.05 1.11
C GLY A 100 -6.66 -3.44 2.47
N LEU A 101 -7.78 -2.72 2.60
CA LEU A 101 -8.22 -2.17 3.88
C LEU A 101 -8.53 -3.24 4.94
N LEU A 102 -9.17 -4.34 4.55
CA LEU A 102 -9.47 -5.44 5.48
C LEU A 102 -8.19 -6.12 5.99
N LEU A 103 -7.22 -6.38 5.12
CA LEU A 103 -5.95 -6.95 5.52
C LEU A 103 -5.12 -5.95 6.34
N MET A 104 -5.20 -4.67 6.02
CA MET A 104 -4.61 -3.60 6.84
C MET A 104 -5.21 -3.55 8.26
N ALA A 105 -6.51 -3.75 8.40
CA ALA A 105 -7.16 -3.86 9.71
C ALA A 105 -6.58 -5.02 10.52
N PHE A 106 -6.30 -6.15 9.87
CA PHE A 106 -5.65 -7.29 10.50
C PHE A 106 -4.21 -6.97 10.92
N VAL A 107 -3.44 -6.27 10.07
CA VAL A 107 -2.06 -5.82 10.39
C VAL A 107 -2.03 -4.87 11.57
N MET A 108 -2.95 -3.90 11.61
CA MET A 108 -3.09 -2.97 12.73
C MET A 108 -3.40 -3.70 14.03
N GLN A 109 -4.32 -4.65 14.00
CA GLN A 109 -4.62 -5.51 15.15
C GLN A 109 -3.41 -6.36 15.57
N TYR A 110 -2.65 -6.84 14.59
CA TYR A 110 -1.47 -7.68 14.80
C TYR A 110 -0.28 -6.93 15.42
N LEU A 111 -0.07 -5.68 15.03
CA LEU A 111 1.00 -4.81 15.54
C LEU A 111 0.57 -3.95 16.74
N GLY A 112 -0.72 -3.87 17.05
CA GLY A 112 -1.25 -3.03 18.12
C GLY A 112 -1.22 -1.52 17.82
N VAL A 113 -1.11 -1.14 16.55
CA VAL A 113 -1.04 0.27 16.09
C VAL A 113 -2.35 0.63 15.39
N GLN A 114 -2.87 1.85 15.61
CA GLN A 114 -4.14 2.31 15.05
C GLN A 114 -3.94 3.50 14.09
N SER A 115 -3.35 3.25 12.91
CA SER A 115 -3.14 4.27 11.87
C SER A 115 -4.02 4.05 10.64
N TRP A 116 -5.31 4.37 10.80
CA TRP A 116 -6.31 4.23 9.74
C TRP A 116 -6.09 5.18 8.58
N LEU A 117 -5.63 6.41 8.84
CA LEU A 117 -5.38 7.41 7.80
C LEU A 117 -4.29 6.93 6.84
N SER A 118 -3.14 6.50 7.38
CA SER A 118 -2.04 6.00 6.57
C SER A 118 -2.46 4.78 5.76
N ALA A 119 -3.26 3.88 6.35
CA ALA A 119 -3.76 2.69 5.65
C ALA A 119 -4.66 3.05 4.45
N VAL A 120 -5.59 3.97 4.65
CA VAL A 120 -6.50 4.43 3.59
C VAL A 120 -5.75 5.16 2.48
N VAL A 121 -4.84 6.06 2.85
CA VAL A 121 -4.00 6.79 1.89
C VAL A 121 -3.15 5.81 1.09
N GLY A 122 -2.44 4.90 1.76
CA GLY A 122 -1.60 3.90 1.09
C GLY A 122 -2.37 3.00 0.13
N ALA A 123 -3.55 2.51 0.54
CA ALA A 123 -4.41 1.69 -0.32
C ALA A 123 -4.94 2.49 -1.53
N THR A 124 -5.34 3.75 -1.32
CA THR A 124 -5.82 4.62 -2.39
C THR A 124 -4.70 4.92 -3.40
N VAL A 125 -3.50 5.24 -2.91
CA VAL A 125 -2.32 5.51 -3.73
C VAL A 125 -1.92 4.27 -4.52
N CYS A 126 -1.93 3.08 -3.92
CA CYS A 126 -1.66 1.83 -4.63
C CYS A 126 -2.57 1.65 -5.85
N VAL A 127 -3.88 1.77 -5.64
CA VAL A 127 -4.88 1.59 -6.70
C VAL A 127 -4.79 2.69 -7.76
N LEU A 128 -4.53 3.93 -7.33
CA LEU A 128 -4.25 5.06 -8.22
C LEU A 128 -3.04 4.78 -9.11
N LEU A 129 -1.89 4.46 -8.50
CA LEU A 129 -0.65 4.27 -9.22
C LEU A 129 -0.75 3.08 -10.17
N HIS A 130 -1.44 2.01 -9.76
CA HIS A 130 -1.70 0.87 -10.63
C HIS A 130 -2.52 1.27 -11.87
N SER A 131 -3.54 2.10 -11.70
CA SER A 131 -4.35 2.59 -12.82
C SER A 131 -3.57 3.48 -13.80
N ILE A 132 -2.49 4.13 -13.34
CA ILE A 132 -1.63 5.01 -14.15
C ILE A 132 -0.52 4.20 -14.83
N LEU A 133 0.16 3.31 -14.09
CA LEU A 133 1.32 2.55 -14.55
C LEU A 133 0.91 1.35 -15.42
N GLY A 134 -0.30 0.83 -15.26
CA GLY A 134 -0.85 -0.26 -16.07
C GLY A 134 0.06 -1.49 -16.09
N SER A 135 0.47 -1.92 -17.28
CA SER A 135 1.29 -3.12 -17.50
C SER A 135 2.79 -2.85 -17.63
N GLN A 136 3.28 -1.68 -17.19
CA GLN A 136 4.71 -1.39 -17.24
C GLN A 136 5.52 -2.43 -16.46
N LYS A 137 6.66 -2.85 -17.03
CA LYS A 137 7.53 -3.91 -16.47
C LYS A 137 7.96 -3.62 -15.02
N ASN A 138 8.08 -2.36 -14.64
CA ASN A 138 8.54 -1.92 -13.33
C ASN A 138 7.43 -1.38 -12.44
N ALA A 139 6.15 -1.51 -12.84
CA ALA A 139 5.02 -0.90 -12.13
C ALA A 139 5.00 -1.28 -10.65
N VAL A 140 5.13 -2.57 -10.34
CA VAL A 140 5.07 -3.10 -8.97
C VAL A 140 6.19 -2.55 -8.08
N ALA A 141 7.40 -2.40 -8.62
CA ALA A 141 8.53 -1.86 -7.88
C ALA A 141 8.31 -0.38 -7.53
N ILE A 142 7.79 0.39 -8.49
CA ILE A 142 7.46 1.81 -8.29
C ILE A 142 6.32 1.94 -7.29
N GLU A 143 5.24 1.17 -7.45
CA GLU A 143 4.10 1.13 -6.54
C GLU A 143 4.54 0.85 -5.10
N LEU A 144 5.38 -0.16 -4.89
CA LEU A 144 5.86 -0.53 -3.55
C LEU A 144 6.61 0.62 -2.86
N VAL A 145 7.56 1.25 -3.57
CA VAL A 145 8.36 2.35 -3.01
C VAL A 145 7.48 3.57 -2.76
N VAL A 146 6.63 3.95 -3.72
CA VAL A 146 5.78 5.14 -3.60
C VAL A 146 4.74 4.96 -2.49
N VAL A 147 4.10 3.80 -2.39
CA VAL A 147 3.14 3.52 -1.31
C VAL A 147 3.83 3.58 0.05
N ALA A 148 5.01 2.96 0.20
CA ALA A 148 5.77 3.01 1.45
C ALA A 148 6.16 4.44 1.82
N LEU A 149 6.65 5.25 0.87
CA LEU A 149 7.07 6.62 1.15
C LEU A 149 5.90 7.56 1.44
N VAL A 150 4.75 7.41 0.78
CA VAL A 150 3.57 8.22 1.09
C VAL A 150 3.00 7.85 2.45
N MET A 151 2.97 6.55 2.80
CA MET A 151 2.57 6.12 4.14
C MET A 151 3.53 6.66 5.21
N LEU A 152 4.84 6.60 4.96
CA LEU A 152 5.84 7.22 5.83
C LEU A 152 5.57 8.71 6.05
N LEU A 153 5.28 9.45 4.97
CA LEU A 153 4.96 10.88 5.06
C LEU A 153 3.74 11.14 5.96
N ILE A 154 2.72 10.27 5.92
CA ILE A 154 1.54 10.42 6.79
C ILE A 154 1.86 10.08 8.24
N GLU A 155 2.66 9.03 8.49
CA GLU A 155 3.10 8.67 9.84
C GLU A 155 3.99 9.76 10.46
N ASP A 156 4.87 10.37 9.67
CA ASP A 156 5.77 11.45 10.12
C ASP A 156 5.02 12.73 10.51
N LEU A 157 3.75 12.89 10.12
CA LEU A 157 2.91 13.99 10.60
C LEU A 157 2.47 13.80 12.06
N GLU A 158 2.70 12.62 12.64
CA GLU A 158 2.29 12.23 14.01
C GLU A 158 0.80 12.53 14.30
N TYR A 159 -0.02 12.57 13.25
CA TYR A 159 -1.43 12.90 13.34
C TYR A 159 -2.30 11.64 13.39
N GLU A 160 -2.77 11.32 14.59
CA GLU A 160 -3.71 10.21 14.80
C GLU A 160 -5.15 10.66 14.53
N ALA A 161 -5.58 10.50 13.28
CA ALA A 161 -6.97 10.76 12.91
C ALA A 161 -7.91 9.71 13.55
N ALA A 162 -8.91 10.18 14.29
CA ALA A 162 -9.91 9.31 14.88
C ALA A 162 -10.60 8.44 13.80
N PRO A 163 -10.75 7.11 14.00
CA PRO A 163 -11.30 6.22 12.98
C PRO A 163 -12.64 6.68 12.40
N PRO A 164 -13.61 7.21 13.19
CA PRO A 164 -14.87 7.71 12.64
C PRO A 164 -14.69 8.84 11.61
N LEU A 165 -13.70 9.72 11.81
CA LEU A 165 -13.41 10.82 10.88
C LEU A 165 -12.83 10.30 9.56
N VAL A 166 -11.91 9.33 9.64
CA VAL A 166 -11.31 8.72 8.44
C VAL A 166 -12.38 7.98 7.64
N TRP A 167 -13.25 7.22 8.30
CA TRP A 167 -14.32 6.48 7.62
C TRP A 167 -15.35 7.39 6.96
N THR A 168 -15.77 8.48 7.62
CA THR A 168 -16.68 9.45 6.99
C THR A 168 -16.04 10.12 5.79
N ALA A 169 -14.75 10.49 5.88
CA ALA A 169 -13.99 11.04 4.76
C ALA A 169 -13.94 10.06 3.57
N VAL A 170 -13.65 8.78 3.82
CA VAL A 170 -13.66 7.72 2.79
C VAL A 170 -15.03 7.60 2.14
N VAL A 171 -16.11 7.49 2.92
CA VAL A 171 -17.47 7.31 2.39
C VAL A 171 -17.88 8.51 1.53
N ILE A 172 -17.59 9.74 1.97
CA ILE A 172 -17.94 10.95 1.23
C ILE A 172 -17.11 11.05 -0.05
N ALA A 173 -15.79 10.92 0.05
CA ALA A 173 -14.88 11.08 -1.08
C ALA A 173 -15.10 10.02 -2.15
N PHE A 174 -15.18 8.74 -1.77
CA PHE A 174 -15.48 7.66 -2.71
C PHE A 174 -16.93 7.70 -3.21
N GLY A 175 -17.88 8.22 -2.41
CA GLY A 175 -19.23 8.48 -2.86
C GLY A 175 -19.28 9.44 -4.04
N PHE A 176 -18.58 10.58 -3.95
CA PHE A 176 -18.44 11.51 -5.07
C PHE A 176 -17.71 10.89 -6.26
N SER A 177 -16.63 10.13 -6.03
CA SER A 177 -15.94 9.42 -7.11
C SER A 177 -16.85 8.40 -7.81
N TYR A 178 -17.71 7.68 -7.08
CA TYR A 178 -18.69 6.77 -7.68
C TYR A 178 -19.68 7.50 -8.59
N PHE A 179 -20.20 8.66 -8.16
CA PHE A 179 -21.09 9.46 -9.00
C PHE A 179 -20.37 10.00 -10.24
N ALA A 180 -19.14 10.49 -10.10
CA ALA A 180 -18.33 10.93 -11.23
C ALA A 180 -18.08 9.79 -12.24
N TYR A 181 -17.81 8.57 -11.77
CA TYR A 181 -17.70 7.39 -12.61
C TYR A 181 -18.99 7.10 -13.37
N ARG A 182 -20.14 7.11 -12.66
CA ARG A 182 -21.46 6.83 -13.25
C ARG A 182 -21.83 7.88 -14.32
N LEU A 183 -21.46 9.14 -14.07
CA LEU A 183 -21.68 10.25 -15.00
C LEU A 183 -20.66 10.28 -16.15
N LYS A 184 -19.66 9.36 -16.15
CA LYS A 184 -18.57 9.29 -17.12
C LYS A 184 -17.81 10.62 -17.24
N THR A 185 -17.67 11.34 -16.14
CA THR A 185 -17.00 12.66 -16.13
C THR A 185 -15.50 12.54 -15.90
N ALA A 186 -15.01 11.40 -15.38
CA ALA A 186 -13.60 11.17 -15.09
C ALA A 186 -13.20 9.70 -15.28
N ASP A 187 -11.94 9.50 -15.69
CA ASP A 187 -11.30 8.18 -15.79
C ASP A 187 -10.89 7.65 -14.40
N ILE A 188 -10.63 6.35 -14.31
CA ILE A 188 -10.20 5.64 -13.08
C ILE A 188 -9.09 6.39 -12.31
N PRO A 189 -7.95 6.79 -12.89
CA PRO A 189 -6.93 7.54 -12.16
C PRO A 189 -7.45 8.89 -11.64
N GLY A 190 -8.28 9.59 -12.40
CA GLY A 190 -8.90 10.85 -11.95
C GLY A 190 -9.81 10.65 -10.75
N LEU A 191 -10.54 9.54 -10.70
CA LEU A 191 -11.44 9.20 -9.60
C LEU A 191 -10.72 8.91 -8.28
N PHE A 192 -9.65 8.11 -8.33
CA PHE A 192 -8.85 7.79 -7.15
C PHE A 192 -8.01 9.00 -6.70
N SER A 193 -7.53 9.82 -7.63
CA SER A 193 -6.84 11.07 -7.27
C SER A 193 -7.78 12.06 -6.59
N ALA A 194 -8.99 12.24 -7.11
CA ALA A 194 -10.00 13.11 -6.49
C ALA A 194 -10.44 12.58 -5.11
N ALA A 195 -10.62 11.25 -4.98
CA ALA A 195 -10.92 10.62 -3.71
C ALA A 195 -9.81 10.85 -2.68
N LEU A 196 -8.54 10.65 -3.07
CA LEU A 196 -7.39 10.87 -2.20
C LEU A 196 -7.34 12.31 -1.69
N VAL A 197 -7.47 13.29 -2.58
CA VAL A 197 -7.51 14.71 -2.20
C VAL A 197 -8.70 15.01 -1.29
N GLY A 198 -9.88 14.47 -1.60
CA GLY A 198 -11.08 14.64 -0.76
C GLY A 198 -10.90 14.08 0.65
N ILE A 199 -10.28 12.91 0.79
CA ILE A 199 -9.99 12.30 2.09
C ILE A 199 -9.06 13.20 2.89
N LEU A 200 -7.96 13.65 2.28
CA LEU A 200 -7.00 14.53 2.94
C LEU A 200 -7.66 15.85 3.35
N LEU A 201 -8.43 16.48 2.46
CA LEU A 201 -9.12 17.75 2.80
C LEU A 201 -10.09 17.57 3.97
N ILE A 202 -10.90 16.51 4.00
CA ILE A 202 -11.86 16.31 5.09
C ILE A 202 -11.15 16.02 6.42
N VAL A 203 -10.12 15.17 6.39
CA VAL A 203 -9.38 14.78 7.61
C VAL A 203 -8.56 15.94 8.17
N PHE A 204 -7.95 16.77 7.30
CA PHE A 204 -7.11 17.89 7.70
C PHE A 204 -7.86 19.24 7.82
N ALA A 205 -9.13 19.34 7.39
CA ALA A 205 -9.90 20.60 7.41
C ALA A 205 -10.06 21.21 8.82
N GLY A 206 -10.06 20.38 9.86
CA GLY A 206 -10.22 20.83 11.24
C GLY A 206 -8.91 21.17 11.96
N ILE A 207 -7.77 21.06 11.30
CA ILE A 207 -6.46 21.19 11.93
C ILE A 207 -5.92 22.59 11.68
N SER A 208 -5.77 23.36 12.76
CA SER A 208 -5.02 24.63 12.74
C SER A 208 -3.53 24.31 12.80
N TRP A 209 -2.82 24.65 11.72
CA TRP A 209 -1.37 24.37 11.59
C TRP A 209 -0.48 25.35 12.37
N PHE A 210 -1.06 26.27 13.15
CA PHE A 210 -0.38 27.30 13.95
C PHE A 210 -1.24 27.71 15.15
#